data_AF-A0A2P2IA54-F1
#
_entry.id   AF-A0A2P2IA54-F1
#
_cell.length_a   1.000
_cell.length_b   1.000
_cell.length_c   1.000
_cell.angle_alpha   90.00
_cell.angle_beta   90.00
_cell.angle_gamma   90.00
#
_symmetry.space_group_name_H-M   'P 1'
#
loop_
_entity.id
_entity.type
_entity.pdbx_description
1 polymer ?
#
loop_
_entity_poly.entity_id
_entity_poly.type
_entity_poly.pdbx_seq_one_letter_code
_entity_poly.pdbx_strand_id
1 'polypeptide(L)'
;AEGSMDEMTYILQRMRELSVQSANDTNSASNRASIQKEVDQLHSELDRISETTEFNGLKLLNGTAGNTTLQIGANEGQTLTFSIDSVTTNALGLNGDLNKSDLNSGRVQKEIVESTIDINGVTIGSATDIPGNVALANANVINDKTSETGVMASTYNVV
;
A
#
# COMPACT_ATOMS: atom_id res chain seq x y z
N ALA A 1 -26.80 -4.79 6.28
CA ALA A 1 -25.85 -3.80 5.73
C ALA A 1 -25.55 -2.72 6.76
N GLU A 2 -26.57 -2.01 7.27
CA GLU A 2 -26.43 -0.92 8.27
C GLU A 2 -25.51 -1.24 9.45
N GLY A 3 -25.75 -2.32 10.20
CA GLY A 3 -24.87 -2.67 11.34
C GLY A 3 -23.42 -2.98 10.96
N SER A 4 -23.15 -3.45 9.73
CA SER A 4 -21.79 -3.61 9.23
C SER A 4 -21.16 -2.26 8.85
N MET A 5 -21.96 -1.31 8.38
CA MET A 5 -21.49 0.05 8.07
C MET A 5 -21.23 0.86 9.35
N ASP A 6 -21.98 0.61 10.42
CA ASP A 6 -21.70 1.19 11.75
C ASP A 6 -20.34 0.70 12.27
N GLU A 7 -20.07 -0.61 12.16
CA GLU A 7 -18.77 -1.19 12.55
C GLU A 7 -17.63 -0.62 11.70
N MET A 8 -17.81 -0.51 10.38
CA MET A 8 -16.82 0.15 9.52
C MET A 8 -16.58 1.60 9.93
N THR A 9 -17.62 2.33 10.33
CA THR A 9 -17.49 3.72 10.81
C THR A 9 -16.69 3.79 12.11
N TYR A 10 -16.92 2.86 13.04
CA TYR A 10 -16.14 2.75 14.27
C TYR A 10 -14.65 2.48 13.97
N ILE A 11 -14.37 1.52 13.07
CA ILE A 11 -13.01 1.19 12.65
C ILE A 11 -12.31 2.39 11.99
N LEU A 12 -13.00 3.15 11.13
CA LEU A 12 -12.46 4.35 10.50
C LEU A 12 -12.15 5.46 11.52
N GLN A 13 -13.00 5.62 12.54
CA GLN A 13 -12.72 6.54 13.64
C GLN A 13 -11.49 6.10 14.44
N ARG A 14 -11.35 4.80 14.71
CA ARG A 14 -10.16 4.25 15.37
C ARG A 14 -8.88 4.49 14.56
N MET A 15 -8.90 4.24 13.25
CA MET A 15 -7.77 4.53 12.38
C MET A 15 -7.40 6.02 12.36
N ARG A 16 -8.40 6.91 12.44
CA ARG A 16 -8.17 8.35 12.59
C ARG A 16 -7.48 8.67 13.92
N GLU A 17 -7.91 8.09 15.03
CA GLU A 17 -7.25 8.26 16.33
C GLU A 17 -5.78 7.83 16.29
N LEU A 18 -5.51 6.65 15.72
CA LEU A 18 -4.16 6.11 15.55
C LEU A 18 -3.30 7.00 14.64
N SER A 19 -3.89 7.56 13.58
CA SER A 19 -3.20 8.50 12.68
C SER A 19 -2.79 9.79 13.40
N VAL A 20 -3.66 10.33 14.26
CA VAL A 20 -3.33 11.49 15.10
C VAL A 20 -2.28 11.11 16.15
N GLN A 21 -2.38 9.92 16.72
CA GLN A 21 -1.40 9.42 17.68
C GLN A 21 -0.01 9.26 17.05
N SER A 22 0.08 8.74 15.83
CA SER A 22 1.34 8.52 15.12
C SER A 22 2.00 9.83 14.65
N ALA A 23 1.20 10.86 14.37
CA ALA A 23 1.65 12.20 14.00
C ALA A 23 2.29 13.00 15.14
N ASN A 24 2.21 12.52 16.39
CA ASN A 24 2.90 13.16 17.51
C ASN A 24 4.42 12.90 17.43
N ASP A 25 5.19 13.99 17.33
CA ASP A 25 6.64 14.03 17.07
C ASP A 25 7.49 13.35 18.16
N THR A 26 6.93 13.21 19.38
CA THR A 26 7.60 12.54 20.50
C THR A 26 7.61 11.01 20.42
N ASN A 27 6.87 10.42 19.48
CA ASN A 27 6.89 8.97 19.29
C ASN A 27 8.23 8.48 18.72
N SER A 28 8.75 7.41 19.29
CA SER A 28 9.87 6.68 18.71
C SER A 28 9.45 5.95 17.42
N ALA A 29 10.43 5.55 16.60
CA ALA A 29 10.19 4.74 15.41
C ALA A 29 9.53 3.39 15.76
N SER A 30 9.85 2.78 16.91
CA SER A 30 9.21 1.56 17.38
C SER A 30 7.74 1.77 17.72
N ASN A 31 7.38 2.92 18.31
CA ASN A 31 6.00 3.24 18.65
C ASN A 31 5.16 3.45 17.39
N ARG A 32 5.69 4.19 16.40
CA ARG A 32 5.03 4.33 15.09
C ARG A 32 4.86 2.99 14.38
N ALA A 33 5.85 2.09 14.46
CA ALA A 33 5.74 0.74 13.90
C ALA A 33 4.64 -0.10 14.59
N SER A 34 4.48 0.01 15.90
CA SER A 34 3.39 -0.67 16.62
C SER A 34 2.02 -0.10 16.27
N ILE A 35 1.91 1.24 16.15
CA ILE A 35 0.67 1.89 15.68
C ILE A 35 0.33 1.43 14.26
N GLN A 36 1.32 1.35 13.37
CA GLN A 36 1.11 0.87 12.00
C GLN A 36 0.58 -0.57 11.98
N LYS A 37 1.08 -1.46 12.84
CA LYS A 37 0.54 -2.82 12.95
C LYS A 37 -0.94 -2.84 13.35
N GLU A 38 -1.35 -1.94 14.23
CA GLU A 38 -2.77 -1.81 14.61
C GLU A 38 -3.60 -1.29 13.43
N VAL A 39 -3.09 -0.30 12.68
CA VAL A 39 -3.73 0.18 11.45
C VAL A 39 -3.86 -0.95 10.42
N ASP A 40 -2.82 -1.76 10.20
CA ASP A 40 -2.84 -2.89 9.26
C ASP A 40 -3.90 -3.95 9.64
N GLN A 41 -4.10 -4.17 10.94
CA GLN A 41 -5.16 -5.05 11.44
C GLN A 41 -6.56 -4.47 11.18
N LEU A 42 -6.74 -3.18 11.40
CA LEU A 42 -8.00 -2.49 11.13
C LEU A 42 -8.33 -2.44 9.62
N HIS A 43 -7.32 -2.30 8.77
CA HIS A 43 -7.46 -2.46 7.32
C HIS A 43 -7.97 -3.85 6.95
N SER A 44 -7.33 -4.89 7.50
CA SER A 44 -7.72 -6.27 7.25
C SER A 44 -9.16 -6.54 7.71
N GLU A 45 -9.57 -5.93 8.83
CA GLU A 45 -10.93 -6.05 9.34
C GLU A 45 -11.96 -5.32 8.45
N LEU A 46 -11.65 -4.14 7.92
CA LEU A 46 -12.52 -3.46 6.95
C LEU A 46 -12.76 -4.32 5.70
N ASP A 47 -11.70 -4.88 5.13
CA ASP A 47 -11.82 -5.75 3.95
C ASP A 47 -12.63 -7.01 4.29
N ARG A 48 -12.40 -7.61 5.46
CA ARG A 48 -13.20 -8.75 5.94
C ARG A 48 -14.67 -8.41 6.04
N ILE A 49 -15.05 -7.28 6.64
CA ILE A 49 -16.47 -6.87 6.75
C ILE A 49 -17.04 -6.63 5.34
N SER A 50 -16.29 -5.94 4.47
CA SER A 50 -16.71 -5.68 3.09
C SER A 50 -16.99 -6.96 2.30
N GLU A 51 -16.16 -8.00 2.47
CA GLU A 51 -16.28 -9.28 1.77
C GLU A 51 -17.27 -10.26 2.42
N THR A 52 -17.51 -10.16 3.73
CA THR A 52 -18.39 -11.09 4.45
C THR A 52 -19.82 -10.59 4.57
N THR A 53 -20.07 -9.28 4.54
CA THR A 53 -21.43 -8.74 4.63
C THR A 53 -22.24 -9.06 3.39
N GLU A 54 -23.22 -9.95 3.57
CA GLU A 54 -24.11 -10.40 2.51
C GLU A 54 -25.57 -10.42 2.95
N PHE A 55 -26.46 -10.35 1.97
CA PHE A 55 -27.89 -10.59 2.17
C PHE A 55 -28.38 -11.51 1.06
N ASN A 56 -28.95 -12.65 1.46
CA ASN A 56 -29.46 -13.66 0.53
C ASN A 56 -28.40 -14.09 -0.53
N GLY A 57 -27.13 -14.22 -0.10
CA GLY A 57 -26.01 -14.58 -0.96
C GLY A 57 -25.44 -13.44 -1.82
N LEU A 58 -26.03 -12.25 -1.82
CA LEU A 58 -25.46 -11.07 -2.48
C LEU A 58 -24.54 -10.31 -1.53
N LYS A 59 -23.29 -10.09 -1.95
CA LYS A 59 -22.33 -9.24 -1.25
C LYS A 59 -22.73 -7.79 -1.38
N LEU A 60 -22.98 -7.13 -0.24
CA LEU A 60 -23.56 -5.78 -0.26
C LEU A 60 -22.51 -4.66 -0.30
N LEU A 61 -21.33 -4.88 0.28
CA LEU A 61 -20.39 -3.81 0.61
C LEU A 61 -19.13 -3.79 -0.28
N ASN A 62 -18.88 -4.84 -1.06
CA ASN A 62 -17.71 -4.91 -1.94
C ASN A 62 -17.96 -4.28 -3.34
N GLY A 63 -19.16 -3.77 -3.61
CA GLY A 63 -19.55 -3.16 -4.89
C GLY A 63 -19.98 -4.15 -5.98
N THR A 64 -19.98 -5.46 -5.71
CA THR A 64 -20.35 -6.49 -6.70
C THR A 64 -21.86 -6.64 -6.89
N ALA A 65 -22.68 -6.23 -5.91
CA ALA A 65 -24.14 -6.31 -6.02
C ALA A 65 -24.75 -5.36 -7.08
N GLY A 66 -24.06 -4.26 -7.43
CA GLY A 66 -24.54 -3.28 -8.40
C GLY A 66 -25.94 -2.74 -8.05
N ASN A 67 -26.77 -2.51 -9.08
CA ASN A 67 -28.17 -2.11 -8.91
C ASN A 67 -29.01 -3.33 -8.45
N THR A 68 -29.45 -3.31 -7.20
CA THR A 68 -30.35 -4.33 -6.64
C THR A 68 -31.78 -3.78 -6.64
N THR A 69 -32.68 -4.48 -7.32
CA THR A 69 -34.10 -4.13 -7.39
C THR A 69 -34.91 -5.08 -6.51
N LEU A 70 -35.65 -4.52 -5.55
CA LEU A 70 -36.59 -5.25 -4.70
C LEU A 70 -38.02 -4.95 -5.13
N GLN A 71 -38.82 -5.99 -5.31
CA GLN A 71 -40.27 -5.83 -5.46
C GLN A 71 -40.87 -5.55 -4.08
N ILE A 72 -41.43 -4.35 -3.90
CA ILE A 72 -41.96 -3.86 -2.61
C ILE A 72 -43.49 -3.77 -2.59
N GLY A 73 -44.16 -4.06 -3.72
CA GLY A 73 -45.61 -4.01 -3.83
C GLY A 73 -46.21 -5.21 -4.56
N ALA A 74 -47.53 -5.31 -4.55
CA ALA A 74 -48.28 -6.43 -5.14
C ALA A 74 -48.42 -6.35 -6.67
N ASN A 75 -48.25 -5.16 -7.26
CA ASN A 75 -48.44 -4.93 -8.69
C ASN A 75 -47.11 -4.81 -9.43
N GLU A 76 -47.11 -5.15 -10.72
CA GLU A 76 -45.97 -4.99 -11.61
C GLU A 76 -45.47 -3.53 -11.62
N GLY A 77 -44.15 -3.36 -11.56
CA GLY A 77 -43.50 -2.04 -11.53
C GLY A 77 -43.35 -1.41 -10.13
N GLN A 78 -43.94 -1.99 -9.08
CA GLN A 78 -43.75 -1.52 -7.70
C GLN A 78 -42.42 -2.02 -7.12
N THR A 79 -41.32 -1.43 -7.61
CA THR A 79 -39.97 -1.81 -7.25
C THR A 79 -39.19 -0.68 -6.58
N LEU A 80 -38.26 -1.04 -5.71
CA LEU A 80 -37.23 -0.17 -5.14
C LEU A 80 -35.88 -0.63 -5.65
N THR A 81 -35.22 0.20 -6.45
CA THR A 81 -33.83 -0.03 -6.86
C THR A 81 -32.90 0.76 -5.96
N PHE A 82 -31.90 0.09 -5.41
CA PHE A 82 -30.81 0.71 -4.67
C PHE A 82 -29.48 0.15 -5.16
N SER A 83 -28.40 0.90 -4.94
CA SER A 83 -27.03 0.46 -5.16
C SER A 83 -26.20 0.89 -3.96
N ILE A 84 -25.26 0.05 -3.57
CA ILE A 84 -24.29 0.35 -2.52
C ILE A 84 -22.93 0.35 -3.19
N ASP A 85 -22.21 1.46 -3.06
CA ASP A 85 -20.86 1.59 -3.58
C ASP A 85 -19.89 0.70 -2.78
N SER A 86 -18.75 0.37 -3.40
CA SER A 86 -17.71 -0.41 -2.72
C SER A 86 -17.13 0.40 -1.55
N VAL A 87 -17.04 -0.22 -0.39
CA VAL A 87 -16.40 0.33 0.82
C VAL A 87 -15.16 -0.47 1.22
N THR A 88 -14.56 -1.18 0.26
CA THR A 88 -13.26 -1.84 0.42
C THR A 88 -12.16 -0.82 0.75
N THR A 89 -11.06 -1.27 1.37
CA THR A 89 -9.92 -0.39 1.69
C THR A 89 -9.36 0.30 0.45
N ASN A 90 -9.40 -0.38 -0.71
CA ASN A 90 -9.02 0.19 -2.00
C ASN A 90 -10.01 1.28 -2.47
N ALA A 91 -11.32 1.02 -2.41
CA ALA A 91 -12.33 1.99 -2.82
C ALA A 91 -12.35 3.25 -1.94
N LEU A 92 -12.02 3.09 -0.65
CA LEU A 92 -11.89 4.19 0.31
C LEU A 92 -10.53 4.91 0.22
N GLY A 93 -9.62 4.47 -0.66
CA GLY A 93 -8.30 5.08 -0.84
C GLY A 93 -7.37 4.93 0.36
N LEU A 94 -7.64 3.96 1.24
CA LEU A 94 -6.87 3.78 2.48
C LEU A 94 -5.54 3.07 2.24
N ASN A 95 -5.40 2.33 1.13
CA ASN A 95 -4.22 1.50 0.81
C ASN A 95 -2.97 2.32 0.44
N GLY A 96 -2.98 3.63 0.72
CA GLY A 96 -1.81 4.48 0.51
C GLY A 96 -1.35 4.50 -0.93
N ASP A 97 -2.27 4.43 -1.91
CA ASP A 97 -1.96 4.76 -3.30
C ASP A 97 -1.81 6.29 -3.45
N LEU A 98 -0.92 6.85 -2.61
CA LEU A 98 -0.06 7.93 -3.03
C LEU A 98 0.77 7.32 -4.14
N ASN A 99 0.56 7.78 -5.37
CA ASN A 99 1.37 7.42 -6.53
C ASN A 99 2.80 7.12 -6.07
N LYS A 100 3.29 5.90 -6.28
CA LYS A 100 4.63 5.45 -5.84
C LYS A 100 5.78 6.39 -6.28
N SER A 101 5.49 7.39 -7.10
CA SER A 101 6.36 8.49 -7.52
C SER A 101 6.60 9.57 -6.45
N ASP A 102 5.78 9.70 -5.41
CA ASP A 102 5.87 10.85 -4.47
C ASP A 102 6.65 10.54 -3.17
N LEU A 103 7.15 9.32 -3.00
CA LEU A 103 8.02 8.96 -1.87
C LEU A 103 9.50 9.21 -2.21
N ASN A 104 9.88 10.49 -2.33
CA ASN A 104 11.29 10.89 -2.23
C ASN A 104 11.75 10.87 -0.77
N SER A 105 11.90 9.66 -0.19
CA SER A 105 12.76 9.33 0.96
C SER A 105 12.40 7.94 1.47
N GLY A 106 12.84 6.91 0.77
CA GLY A 106 12.66 5.54 1.23
C GLY A 106 13.57 4.64 0.42
N ARG A 107 14.59 4.09 1.08
CA ARG A 107 15.47 3.04 0.57
C ARG A 107 14.68 2.10 -0.33
N VAL A 108 15.17 1.90 -1.56
CA VAL A 108 14.56 0.98 -2.53
C VAL A 108 14.43 -0.40 -1.86
N GLN A 109 13.21 -0.74 -1.45
CA GLN A 109 12.81 -2.09 -1.01
C GLN A 109 12.25 -2.91 -2.20
N LYS A 110 12.56 -2.50 -3.43
CA LYS A 110 12.38 -3.36 -4.60
C LYS A 110 13.63 -4.25 -4.64
N GLU A 111 13.42 -5.56 -4.53
CA GLU A 111 14.39 -6.54 -5.03
C GLU A 111 14.91 -6.03 -6.38
N ILE A 112 16.22 -5.88 -6.55
CA ILE A 112 16.80 -5.40 -7.81
C ILE A 112 16.60 -6.53 -8.83
N VAL A 113 15.41 -6.54 -9.45
CA VAL A 113 15.02 -7.48 -10.52
C VAL A 113 15.38 -6.89 -11.90
N GLU A 114 15.86 -5.64 -11.94
CA GLU A 114 16.37 -5.01 -13.14
C GLU A 114 17.89 -4.88 -13.02
N SER A 115 18.63 -5.30 -14.04
CA SER A 115 20.09 -5.40 -14.06
C SER A 115 20.82 -4.06 -13.95
N THR A 116 20.15 -2.96 -13.62
CA THR A 116 20.71 -1.60 -13.60
C THR A 116 20.15 -0.78 -12.44
N ILE A 117 20.95 0.16 -11.92
CA ILE A 117 20.59 1.10 -10.85
C ILE A 117 20.68 2.53 -11.41
N ASP A 118 19.69 3.39 -11.22
CA ASP A 118 19.84 4.82 -11.55
C ASP A 118 20.40 5.60 -10.35
N ILE A 119 21.51 6.31 -10.55
CA ILE A 119 22.08 7.24 -9.57
C ILE A 119 21.98 8.64 -10.15
N ASN A 120 21.28 9.56 -9.46
CA ASN A 120 21.07 10.94 -9.94
C ASN A 120 20.51 11.02 -11.38
N GLY A 121 19.64 10.07 -11.76
CA GLY A 121 19.05 9.99 -13.10
C GLY A 121 19.96 9.40 -14.18
N VAL A 122 21.13 8.89 -13.81
CA VAL A 122 22.08 8.21 -14.71
C VAL A 122 22.06 6.72 -14.45
N THR A 123 21.80 5.93 -15.48
CA THR A 123 21.78 4.47 -15.39
C THR A 123 23.20 3.91 -15.22
N ILE A 124 23.38 3.20 -14.11
CA ILE A 124 24.55 2.38 -13.80
C ILE A 124 24.27 0.97 -14.32
N GLY A 125 25.13 0.51 -15.23
CA GLY A 125 25.09 -0.84 -15.80
C GLY A 125 25.36 -1.93 -14.75
N SER A 126 25.08 -3.19 -15.10
CA SER A 126 25.47 -4.33 -14.26
C SER A 126 26.98 -4.45 -14.20
N ALA A 127 27.51 -4.78 -13.03
CA ALA A 127 28.87 -5.27 -12.94
C ALA A 127 28.99 -6.65 -13.58
N THR A 128 30.16 -6.97 -14.12
CA THR A 128 30.47 -8.36 -14.46
C THR A 128 30.67 -9.13 -13.16
N ASP A 129 29.94 -10.23 -12.96
CA ASP A 129 30.11 -11.08 -11.78
C ASP A 129 31.51 -11.68 -11.77
N ILE A 130 32.36 -11.21 -10.85
CA ILE A 130 33.67 -11.79 -10.57
C ILE A 130 33.56 -12.54 -9.23
N PRO A 131 33.56 -13.89 -9.23
CA PRO A 131 33.49 -14.67 -8.00
C PRO A 131 34.56 -14.22 -6.99
N GLY A 132 34.12 -13.88 -5.78
CA GLY A 132 35.01 -13.40 -4.71
C GLY A 132 35.42 -11.93 -4.80
N ASN A 133 34.99 -11.17 -5.83
CA ASN A 133 35.31 -9.74 -5.96
C ASN A 133 34.15 -8.88 -6.49
N VAL A 134 32.90 -9.35 -6.31
CA VAL A 134 31.67 -8.69 -6.76
C VAL A 134 31.57 -7.27 -6.21
N ALA A 135 32.00 -7.05 -4.96
CA ALA A 135 31.99 -5.72 -4.34
C ALA A 135 32.84 -4.72 -5.16
N LEU A 136 34.08 -5.09 -5.49
CA LEU A 136 34.97 -4.24 -6.29
C LEU A 136 34.42 -3.98 -7.69
N ALA A 137 33.86 -5.01 -8.32
CA ALA A 137 33.23 -4.88 -9.64
C ALA A 137 32.06 -3.88 -9.62
N ASN A 138 31.24 -3.91 -8.55
CA ASN A 138 30.15 -2.95 -8.34
C ASN A 138 30.65 -1.53 -8.11
N ALA A 139 31.72 -1.33 -7.33
CA ALA A 139 32.28 0.02 -7.16
C ALA A 139 32.86 0.57 -8.46
N ASN A 140 33.47 -0.27 -9.30
CA ASN A 140 34.01 0.16 -10.59
C ASN A 140 32.90 0.69 -11.50
N VAL A 141 31.79 -0.03 -11.68
CA VAL A 141 30.70 0.44 -12.55
C VAL A 141 30.03 1.73 -12.04
N ILE A 142 30.02 1.96 -10.73
CA ILE A 142 29.56 3.23 -10.14
C ILE A 142 30.59 4.33 -10.42
N ASN A 143 31.87 4.06 -10.17
CA ASN A 143 32.95 5.03 -10.33
C ASN A 143 33.20 5.42 -11.78
N ASP A 144 32.95 4.53 -12.74
CA ASP A 144 33.00 4.83 -14.18
C ASP A 144 32.00 5.94 -14.57
N LYS A 145 30.94 6.12 -13.77
CA LYS A 145 29.93 7.16 -13.94
C LYS A 145 30.08 8.33 -12.97
N THR A 146 31.23 8.46 -12.29
CA THR A 146 31.46 9.57 -11.33
C THR A 146 31.32 10.95 -11.97
N SER A 147 31.78 11.12 -13.22
CA SER A 147 31.69 12.41 -13.92
C SER A 147 30.26 12.83 -14.26
N GLU A 148 29.34 11.87 -14.35
CA GLU A 148 27.92 12.10 -14.65
C GLU A 148 27.08 12.18 -13.36
N THR A 149 27.40 11.35 -12.37
CA THR A 149 26.63 11.21 -11.13
C THR A 149 27.14 12.08 -9.98
N GLY A 150 28.42 12.42 -9.96
CA GLY A 150 29.09 13.05 -8.80
C GLY A 150 29.30 12.11 -7.61
N VAL A 151 29.03 10.80 -7.75
CA VAL A 151 29.12 9.81 -6.66
C VAL A 151 30.38 8.96 -6.84
N MET A 152 31.10 8.72 -5.74
CA MET A 152 32.25 7.81 -5.70
C MET A 152 31.99 6.67 -4.72
N ALA A 153 32.21 5.44 -5.17
CA ALA A 153 32.09 4.21 -4.40
C ALA A 153 33.46 3.67 -3.98
N SER A 154 33.55 3.16 -2.76
CA SER A 154 34.73 2.45 -2.26
C SER A 154 34.32 1.11 -1.70
N THR A 155 35.13 0.08 -1.89
CA THR A 155 34.85 -1.28 -1.39
C THR A 155 35.94 -1.76 -0.46
N TYR A 156 35.53 -2.56 0.51
CA TYR A 156 36.44 -3.37 1.31
C TYR A 156 35.99 -4.82 1.19
N ASN A 157 36.83 -5.68 0.61
CA ASN A 157 36.55 -7.10 0.55
C ASN A 157 36.95 -7.69 1.91
N VAL A 158 35.97 -8.17 2.68
CA VAL A 158 36.28 -8.99 3.85
C VAL A 158 36.56 -10.40 3.31
N VAL A 159 37.82 -10.82 3.42
CA VAL A 159 38.24 -12.19 3.09
C VAL A 159 37.58 -13.19 4.03
#